data_AF-W9ZCA3-F1
#
_entry.id   AF-W9ZCA3-F1
#
_cell.length_a   1.000
_cell.length_b   1.000
_cell.length_c   1.000
_cell.angle_alpha   90.00
_cell.angle_beta   90.00
_cell.angle_gamma   90.00
#
_symmetry.space_group_name_H-M   'P 1'
#
loop_
_entity.id
_entity.type
_entity.pdbx_description
1 polymer ?
#
loop_
_entity_poly.entity_id
_entity_poly.type
_entity_poly.pdbx_seq_one_letter_code
_entity_poly.pdbx_strand_id
1 'polypeptide(L)'
;MRDLGEASAYLLQAWSCLHAVPFHRVTAAAKCLELLAIQNRVDQGINLGRKILDLLPSVHTRTLDRNDQQFVISTFAGVASDLCAFLLSTNRLTEALECLEQGRAIILSQLLDDRSDLSSLRHDHLELANRYQSLVDEVNAPTRQTTPGVVEALLRKRRQEAVAELDMCLKEIRCVPGHERFMLGQTVTEMQECITEGSIVVINITDFRSDAIIVSSNSLRTIVLPELSASKARLWVSKDWSTKKRSDQRGENDQFLDYLSWLWYACVKHIVAEISASKPNPSEGLPRVWWIGSGLASSMLFHAAGVHTRGSTENAYCRLISSYTPSIKELAYAQNQAKRAQEVLMAQDTNTMLIAAMPTSPKGPGDEKAPKELHRVE
;
A
#
# COMPACT_ATOMS: atom_id res chain seq x y z
N MET A 1 -27.95 -12.65 -8.76
CA MET A 1 -27.92 -11.31 -9.42
C MET A 1 -28.94 -10.34 -8.81
N ARG A 2 -30.22 -10.72 -8.61
CA ARG A 2 -31.24 -9.82 -8.02
C ARG A 2 -30.86 -9.37 -6.59
N ASP A 3 -30.47 -10.32 -5.75
CA ASP A 3 -30.10 -10.07 -4.34
C ASP A 3 -28.83 -9.21 -4.21
N LEU A 4 -27.87 -9.35 -5.14
CA LEU A 4 -26.65 -8.53 -5.16
C LEU A 4 -26.97 -7.07 -5.49
N GLY A 5 -27.87 -6.84 -6.45
CA GLY A 5 -28.31 -5.49 -6.83
C GLY A 5 -29.04 -4.80 -5.67
N GLU A 6 -29.90 -5.54 -4.96
CA GLU A 6 -30.60 -5.02 -3.78
C GLU A 6 -29.63 -4.71 -2.62
N ALA A 7 -28.69 -5.61 -2.33
CA ALA A 7 -27.64 -5.37 -1.33
C ALA A 7 -26.81 -4.13 -1.66
N SER A 8 -26.44 -3.93 -2.93
CA SER A 8 -25.70 -2.74 -3.37
C SER A 8 -26.52 -1.46 -3.19
N ALA A 9 -27.83 -1.51 -3.44
CA ALA A 9 -28.71 -0.37 -3.23
C ALA A 9 -28.79 0.04 -1.75
N TYR A 10 -28.92 -0.91 -0.82
CA TYR A 10 -28.91 -0.61 0.62
C TYR A 10 -27.57 -0.05 1.10
N LEU A 11 -26.45 -0.57 0.59
CA LEU A 11 -25.12 -0.04 0.94
C LEU A 11 -24.91 1.38 0.40
N LEU A 12 -25.41 1.68 -0.80
CA LEU A 12 -25.41 3.05 -1.35
C LEU A 12 -26.30 4.00 -0.56
N GLN A 13 -27.44 3.53 -0.05
CA GLN A 13 -28.28 4.31 0.86
C GLN A 13 -27.53 4.63 2.16
N ALA A 14 -26.87 3.65 2.76
CA ALA A 14 -26.05 3.85 3.96
C ALA A 14 -24.88 4.83 3.72
N TRP A 15 -24.21 4.73 2.56
CA TRP A 15 -23.20 5.70 2.14
C TRP A 15 -23.75 7.14 2.03
N SER A 16 -24.98 7.26 1.53
CA SER A 16 -25.67 8.53 1.30
C SER A 16 -26.22 9.18 2.58
N CYS A 17 -26.16 8.49 3.73
CA CYS A 17 -26.50 9.06 5.03
C CYS A 17 -25.41 10.04 5.50
N LEU A 18 -25.44 11.28 5.00
CA LEU A 18 -24.45 12.33 5.30
C LEU A 18 -24.29 12.64 6.79
N HIS A 19 -25.32 12.34 7.59
CA HIS A 19 -25.30 12.54 9.04
C HIS A 19 -24.67 11.38 9.81
N ALA A 20 -24.29 10.28 9.18
CA ALA A 20 -23.64 9.15 9.85
C ALA A 20 -22.14 9.43 10.06
N VAL A 21 -21.53 8.73 11.03
CA VAL A 21 -20.08 8.77 11.24
C VAL A 21 -19.37 8.33 9.96
N PRO A 22 -18.34 9.05 9.47
CA PRO A 22 -17.66 8.73 8.21
C PRO A 22 -17.18 7.29 8.14
N PHE A 23 -16.66 6.75 9.23
CA PHE A 23 -16.23 5.36 9.31
C PHE A 23 -17.29 4.38 8.80
N HIS A 24 -18.52 4.46 9.32
CA HIS A 24 -19.61 3.56 8.91
C HIS A 24 -20.01 3.75 7.44
N ARG A 25 -19.97 5.00 6.96
CA ARG A 25 -20.26 5.31 5.55
C ARG A 25 -19.21 4.66 4.66
N VAL A 26 -17.92 4.82 5.00
CA VAL A 26 -16.80 4.22 4.28
C VAL A 26 -16.89 2.69 4.30
N THR A 27 -17.18 2.07 5.44
CA THR A 27 -17.34 0.60 5.52
C THR A 27 -18.48 0.11 4.63
N ALA A 28 -19.62 0.80 4.59
CA ALA A 28 -20.73 0.44 3.71
C ALA A 28 -20.36 0.60 2.24
N ALA A 29 -19.71 1.71 1.89
CA ALA A 29 -19.29 2.00 0.51
C ALA A 29 -18.18 1.06 0.02
N ALA A 30 -17.24 0.67 0.88
CA ALA A 30 -16.21 -0.31 0.56
C ALA A 30 -16.81 -1.68 0.21
N LYS A 31 -17.74 -2.19 1.03
CA LYS A 31 -18.50 -3.40 0.69
C LYS A 31 -19.29 -3.24 -0.62
N CYS A 32 -19.82 -2.05 -0.88
CA CYS A 32 -20.51 -1.79 -2.13
C CYS A 32 -19.56 -1.86 -3.34
N LEU A 33 -18.32 -1.40 -3.23
CA LEU A 33 -17.33 -1.50 -4.32
C LEU A 33 -17.08 -2.95 -4.71
N GLU A 34 -16.91 -3.85 -3.74
CA GLU A 34 -16.75 -5.29 -3.98
C GLU A 34 -17.94 -5.86 -4.78
N LEU A 35 -19.17 -5.47 -4.42
CA LEU A 35 -20.38 -5.91 -5.13
C LEU A 35 -20.47 -5.31 -6.54
N LEU A 36 -20.07 -4.05 -6.72
CA LEU A 36 -20.06 -3.38 -8.02
C LEU A 36 -19.04 -4.03 -8.97
N ALA A 37 -17.93 -4.55 -8.44
CA ALA A 37 -16.95 -5.33 -9.19
C ALA A 37 -17.57 -6.62 -9.72
N ILE A 38 -18.27 -7.39 -8.86
CA ILE A 38 -18.98 -8.61 -9.26
C ILE A 38 -20.06 -8.33 -10.31
N GLN A 39 -20.73 -7.18 -10.22
CA GLN A 39 -21.78 -6.77 -11.15
C GLN A 39 -21.24 -6.10 -12.43
N ASN A 40 -19.93 -5.92 -12.55
CA ASN A 40 -19.28 -5.20 -13.65
C ASN A 40 -19.82 -3.76 -13.84
N ARG A 41 -20.14 -3.07 -12.74
CA ARG A 41 -20.65 -1.68 -12.70
C ARG A 41 -19.51 -0.68 -12.59
N VAL A 42 -18.62 -0.69 -13.59
CA VAL A 42 -17.33 0.01 -13.56
C VAL A 42 -17.45 1.52 -13.27
N ASP A 43 -18.29 2.26 -13.98
CA ASP A 43 -18.42 3.72 -13.80
C ASP A 43 -18.94 4.09 -12.40
N GLN A 44 -19.87 3.29 -11.86
CA GLN A 44 -20.35 3.49 -10.49
C GLN A 44 -19.26 3.20 -9.48
N GLY A 45 -18.46 2.15 -9.70
CA GLY A 45 -17.30 1.80 -8.88
C GLY A 45 -16.25 2.91 -8.85
N ILE A 46 -15.90 3.48 -10.01
CA ILE A 46 -14.94 4.60 -10.10
C ILE A 46 -15.47 5.81 -9.32
N ASN A 47 -16.73 6.20 -9.53
CA ASN A 47 -17.32 7.35 -8.87
C ASN A 47 -17.42 7.16 -7.35
N LEU A 48 -17.80 5.96 -6.89
CA LEU A 48 -17.90 5.66 -5.48
C LEU A 48 -16.50 5.63 -4.84
N GLY A 49 -15.54 4.94 -5.45
CA GLY A 49 -14.18 4.81 -4.91
C GLY A 49 -13.48 6.16 -4.74
N ARG A 50 -13.63 7.10 -5.69
CA ARG A 50 -13.11 8.47 -5.55
C ARG A 50 -13.69 9.17 -4.33
N LYS A 51 -15.02 9.14 -4.20
CA LYS A 51 -15.70 9.79 -3.06
C LYS A 51 -15.32 9.16 -1.72
N ILE A 52 -15.02 7.86 -1.70
CA ILE A 52 -14.48 7.22 -0.50
C ILE A 52 -13.09 7.79 -0.19
N LEU A 53 -12.15 7.80 -1.16
CA LEU A 53 -10.80 8.34 -0.98
C LEU A 53 -10.81 9.80 -0.51
N ASP A 54 -11.73 10.62 -1.02
CA ASP A 54 -11.91 12.01 -0.60
C ASP A 54 -12.39 12.12 0.86
N LEU A 55 -13.18 11.16 1.35
CA LEU A 55 -13.69 11.12 2.72
C LEU A 55 -12.70 10.48 3.71
N LEU A 56 -11.74 9.68 3.24
CA LEU A 56 -10.83 8.94 4.13
C LEU A 56 -10.02 9.82 5.09
N PRO A 57 -9.51 11.01 4.71
CA PRO A 57 -8.80 11.89 5.64
C PRO A 57 -9.64 12.30 6.85
N SER A 58 -10.98 12.31 6.72
CA SER A 58 -11.89 12.63 7.82
C SER A 58 -12.22 11.45 8.73
N VAL A 59 -11.70 10.25 8.47
CA VAL A 59 -11.97 9.06 9.31
C VAL A 59 -10.92 8.99 10.42
N HIS A 60 -11.36 9.10 11.67
CA HIS A 60 -10.47 9.02 12.82
C HIS A 60 -10.27 7.56 13.26
N THR A 61 -9.08 7.00 13.07
CA THR A 61 -8.75 5.63 13.48
C THR A 61 -8.12 5.54 14.88
N ARG A 62 -7.53 6.62 15.39
CA ARG A 62 -6.69 6.56 16.61
C ARG A 62 -7.47 6.37 17.92
N THR A 63 -8.73 6.78 17.97
CA THR A 63 -9.65 6.53 19.10
C THR A 63 -10.22 5.12 19.11
N LEU A 64 -10.02 4.36 18.03
CA LEU A 64 -10.45 2.98 17.92
C LEU A 64 -9.45 2.06 18.62
N ASP A 65 -9.92 0.89 19.07
CA ASP A 65 -9.01 -0.15 19.55
C ASP A 65 -8.14 -0.70 18.41
N ARG A 66 -7.11 -1.49 18.75
CA ARG A 66 -6.16 -2.01 17.76
C ARG A 66 -6.81 -2.90 16.70
N ASN A 67 -7.84 -3.66 17.03
CA ASN A 67 -8.51 -4.53 16.07
C ASN A 67 -9.33 -3.69 15.09
N ASP A 68 -10.04 -2.70 15.59
CA ASP A 68 -10.80 -1.76 14.77
C ASP A 68 -9.88 -0.92 13.88
N GLN A 69 -8.73 -0.46 14.38
CA GLN A 69 -7.69 0.19 13.57
C GLN A 69 -7.24 -0.70 12.40
N GLN A 70 -6.90 -1.96 12.69
CA GLN A 70 -6.49 -2.91 11.66
C GLN A 70 -7.61 -3.15 10.63
N PHE A 71 -8.86 -3.25 11.07
CA PHE A 71 -10.01 -3.39 10.19
C PHE A 71 -10.17 -2.18 9.26
N VAL A 72 -10.02 -0.96 9.80
CA VAL A 72 -10.13 0.27 9.01
C VAL A 72 -9.03 0.33 7.95
N ILE A 73 -7.79 0.05 8.34
CA ILE A 73 -6.64 0.04 7.43
C ILE A 73 -6.83 -0.99 6.31
N SER A 74 -7.30 -2.19 6.66
CA SER A 74 -7.63 -3.22 5.68
C SER A 74 -8.72 -2.77 4.71
N THR A 75 -9.75 -2.08 5.22
CA THR A 75 -10.84 -1.53 4.41
C THR A 75 -10.31 -0.48 3.42
N PHE A 76 -9.44 0.42 3.87
CA PHE A 76 -8.88 1.49 3.02
C PHE A 76 -7.98 0.92 1.93
N ALA A 77 -7.14 -0.07 2.27
CA ALA A 77 -6.30 -0.76 1.31
C ALA A 77 -7.15 -1.47 0.24
N GLY A 78 -8.25 -2.11 0.65
CA GLY A 78 -9.23 -2.72 -0.25
C GLY A 78 -9.85 -1.70 -1.22
N VAL A 79 -10.33 -0.56 -0.72
CA VAL A 79 -10.94 0.51 -1.54
C VAL A 79 -9.97 1.01 -2.61
N ALA A 80 -8.72 1.30 -2.24
CA ALA A 80 -7.73 1.79 -3.21
C ALA A 80 -7.41 0.73 -4.27
N SER A 81 -7.32 -0.53 -3.86
CA SER A 81 -7.09 -1.69 -4.74
C SER A 81 -8.24 -1.89 -5.74
N ASP A 82 -9.49 -1.81 -5.30
CA ASP A 82 -10.67 -1.96 -6.15
C ASP A 82 -10.84 -0.78 -7.12
N LEU A 83 -10.64 0.46 -6.63
CA LEU A 83 -10.68 1.65 -7.48
C LEU A 83 -9.61 1.58 -8.57
N CYS A 84 -8.40 1.14 -8.23
CA CYS A 84 -7.33 0.91 -9.20
C CYS A 84 -7.77 -0.09 -10.27
N ALA A 85 -8.34 -1.22 -9.87
CA ALA A 85 -8.83 -2.23 -10.80
C ALA A 85 -9.91 -1.68 -11.76
N PHE A 86 -10.85 -0.86 -11.28
CA PHE A 86 -11.84 -0.20 -12.15
C PHE A 86 -11.21 0.83 -13.11
N LEU A 87 -10.23 1.60 -12.66
CA LEU A 87 -9.54 2.57 -13.50
C LEU A 87 -8.71 1.87 -14.59
N LEU A 88 -8.05 0.77 -14.25
CA LEU A 88 -7.32 -0.05 -15.23
C LEU A 88 -8.25 -0.70 -16.26
N SER A 89 -9.51 -1.03 -15.92
CA SER A 89 -10.46 -1.58 -16.91
C SER A 89 -10.98 -0.56 -17.91
N THR A 90 -10.74 0.73 -17.64
CA THR A 90 -11.07 1.84 -18.54
C THR A 90 -9.83 2.49 -19.15
N ASN A 91 -8.66 1.84 -19.07
CA ASN A 91 -7.36 2.33 -19.56
C ASN A 91 -6.90 3.66 -18.93
N ARG A 92 -7.32 3.96 -17.70
CA ARG A 92 -6.95 5.19 -16.96
C ARG A 92 -5.76 4.93 -16.05
N LEU A 93 -4.62 4.57 -16.65
CA LEU A 93 -3.43 4.09 -15.95
C LEU A 93 -2.84 5.08 -14.95
N THR A 94 -2.68 6.35 -15.35
CA THR A 94 -2.15 7.42 -14.48
C THR A 94 -2.98 7.55 -13.22
N GLU A 95 -4.31 7.66 -13.38
CA GLU A 95 -5.23 7.83 -12.26
C GLU A 95 -5.29 6.59 -11.36
N ALA A 96 -5.11 5.39 -11.93
CA ALA A 96 -5.06 4.13 -11.18
C ALA A 96 -3.84 4.06 -10.25
N LEU A 97 -2.68 4.55 -10.72
CA LEU A 97 -1.47 4.60 -9.89
C LEU A 97 -1.58 5.68 -8.81
N GLU A 98 -2.07 6.87 -9.17
CA GLU A 98 -2.26 7.99 -8.23
C GLU A 98 -3.24 7.63 -7.11
N CYS A 99 -4.35 6.93 -7.42
CA CYS A 99 -5.32 6.54 -6.40
C CYS A 99 -4.76 5.49 -5.42
N LEU A 100 -3.91 4.58 -5.93
CA LEU A 100 -3.20 3.61 -5.08
C LEU A 100 -2.26 4.31 -4.10
N GLU A 101 -1.46 5.26 -4.58
CA GLU A 101 -0.53 6.00 -3.73
C GLU A 101 -1.26 6.96 -2.79
N GLN A 102 -2.38 7.56 -3.21
CA GLN A 102 -3.24 8.35 -2.32
C GLN A 102 -3.79 7.51 -1.17
N GLY A 103 -4.34 6.32 -1.46
CA GLY A 103 -4.83 5.41 -0.43
C GLY A 103 -3.74 5.02 0.58
N ARG A 104 -2.53 4.71 0.09
CA ARG A 104 -1.37 4.42 0.95
C ARG A 104 -0.91 5.61 1.78
N ALA A 105 -0.86 6.81 1.19
CA ALA A 105 -0.47 8.02 1.89
C ALA A 105 -1.39 8.29 3.08
N ILE A 106 -2.70 8.07 2.92
CA ILE A 106 -3.67 8.21 3.99
C ILE A 106 -3.46 7.15 5.08
N ILE A 107 -3.31 5.87 4.70
CA ILE A 107 -3.04 4.77 5.64
C ILE A 107 -1.76 5.01 6.45
N LEU A 108 -0.66 5.37 5.78
CA LEU A 108 0.63 5.61 6.42
C LEU A 108 0.57 6.84 7.34
N SER A 109 -0.12 7.90 6.94
CA SER A 109 -0.30 9.10 7.78
C SER A 109 -1.11 8.82 9.05
N GLN A 110 -2.01 7.84 9.00
CA GLN A 110 -2.76 7.42 10.19
C GLN A 110 -1.95 6.50 11.11
N LEU A 111 -1.04 5.69 10.56
CA LEU A 111 -0.23 4.70 11.28
C LEU A 111 1.08 5.23 11.87
N LEU A 112 1.72 6.20 11.22
CA LEU A 112 3.07 6.65 11.56
C LEU A 112 3.06 8.08 12.11
N ASP A 113 3.19 8.23 13.43
CA ASP A 113 3.11 9.55 14.09
C ASP A 113 4.27 10.49 13.71
N ASP A 114 5.52 10.00 13.69
CA ASP A 114 6.70 10.84 13.48
C ASP A 114 7.01 11.17 12.01
N ARG A 115 6.34 10.52 11.06
CA ARG A 115 6.60 10.67 9.60
C ARG A 115 5.39 11.12 8.78
N SER A 116 4.30 11.50 9.44
CA SER A 116 3.05 11.90 8.76
C SER A 116 3.08 13.36 8.32
N ASP A 117 2.31 13.70 7.29
CA ASP A 117 2.11 15.10 6.87
C ASP A 117 1.63 15.99 8.04
N LEU A 118 0.98 15.40 9.05
CA LEU A 118 0.53 16.08 10.25
C LEU A 118 1.67 16.47 11.21
N SER A 119 2.75 15.68 11.29
CA SER A 119 3.90 16.03 12.14
C SER A 119 4.66 17.22 11.59
N SER A 120 4.88 17.27 10.27
CA SER A 120 5.43 18.45 9.59
C SER A 120 4.52 19.67 9.76
N LEU A 121 3.20 19.51 9.58
CA LEU A 121 2.27 20.62 9.75
C LEU A 121 2.25 21.15 11.19
N ARG A 122 2.36 20.27 12.18
CA ARG A 122 2.42 20.67 13.60
C ARG A 122 3.71 21.44 13.92
N HIS A 123 4.81 21.11 13.26
CA HIS A 123 6.08 21.82 13.42
C HIS A 123 6.00 23.24 12.83
N ASP A 124 5.47 23.37 11.62
CA ASP A 124 5.45 24.64 10.89
C ASP A 124 4.26 25.54 11.28
N HIS A 125 3.09 24.95 11.53
CA HIS A 125 1.80 25.64 11.73
C HIS A 125 0.93 24.94 12.79
N LEU A 126 1.32 25.06 14.06
CA LEU A 126 0.66 24.42 15.20
C LEU A 126 -0.86 24.68 15.28
N GLU A 127 -1.31 25.90 15.01
CA GLU A 127 -2.73 26.27 15.09
C GLU A 127 -3.58 25.55 14.02
N LEU A 128 -3.09 25.46 12.78
CA LEU A 128 -3.77 24.74 11.69
C LEU A 128 -3.83 23.24 11.98
N ALA A 129 -2.74 22.66 12.49
CA ALA A 129 -2.72 21.25 12.88
C ALA A 129 -3.73 20.95 13.99
N ASN A 130 -3.82 21.81 15.01
CA ASN A 130 -4.79 21.65 16.10
C ASN A 130 -6.24 21.81 15.62
N ARG A 131 -6.51 22.80 14.75
CA ARG A 131 -7.83 23.00 14.16
C ARG A 131 -8.26 21.80 13.31
N TYR A 132 -7.36 21.29 12.47
CA TYR A 132 -7.60 20.08 11.70
C TYR A 132 -7.96 18.90 12.61
N GLN A 133 -7.17 18.66 13.66
CA GLN A 133 -7.41 17.55 14.57
C GLN A 133 -8.75 17.68 15.31
N SER A 134 -9.08 18.89 15.81
CA SER A 134 -10.38 19.15 16.46
C SER A 134 -11.55 18.86 15.53
N LEU A 135 -11.47 19.29 14.27
CA LEU A 135 -12.52 19.05 13.28
C LEU A 135 -12.67 17.56 12.96
N VAL A 136 -11.56 16.83 12.83
CA VAL A 136 -11.58 15.37 12.66
C VAL A 136 -12.26 14.71 13.87
N ASP A 137 -11.96 15.14 15.09
CA ASP A 137 -12.55 14.56 16.30
C ASP A 137 -14.06 14.82 16.39
N GLU A 138 -14.50 16.04 16.05
CA GLU A 138 -15.92 16.41 16.01
C GLU A 138 -16.71 15.64 14.95
N VAL A 139 -16.13 15.45 13.76
CA VAL A 139 -16.73 14.68 12.68
C VAL A 139 -16.95 13.21 13.11
N ASN A 140 -16.05 12.67 13.92
CA ASN A 140 -16.08 11.28 14.38
C ASN A 140 -16.73 11.09 15.75
N ALA A 141 -17.27 12.15 16.36
CA ALA A 141 -17.92 12.08 17.67
C ALA A 141 -19.04 11.01 17.67
N PRO A 142 -19.04 10.04 18.60
CA PRO A 142 -20.01 8.95 18.59
C PRO A 142 -21.41 9.45 18.95
N THR A 143 -22.42 8.90 18.27
CA THR A 143 -23.83 9.10 18.65
C THR A 143 -24.28 7.90 19.49
N ARG A 144 -24.42 8.08 20.82
CA ARG A 144 -24.85 6.99 21.72
C ARG A 144 -26.36 6.76 21.60
N GLN A 145 -26.80 5.51 21.73
CA GLN A 145 -28.24 5.17 21.66
C GLN A 145 -29.07 5.76 22.81
N THR A 146 -28.42 6.15 23.92
CA THR A 146 -29.06 6.77 25.09
C THR A 146 -29.17 8.30 24.99
N THR A 147 -28.77 8.89 23.87
CA THR A 147 -28.79 10.35 23.70
C THR A 147 -30.23 10.82 23.43
N PRO A 148 -30.76 11.82 24.18
CA PRO A 148 -32.10 12.36 23.90
C PRO A 148 -32.22 12.84 22.45
N GLY A 149 -33.38 12.64 21.81
CA GLY A 149 -33.56 12.90 20.37
C GLY A 149 -33.21 14.32 19.91
N VAL A 150 -33.38 15.34 20.77
CA VAL A 150 -32.97 16.72 20.49
C VAL A 150 -31.43 16.87 20.45
N VAL A 151 -30.74 16.23 21.40
CA VAL A 151 -29.28 16.23 21.46
C VAL A 151 -28.69 15.44 20.30
N GLU A 152 -29.33 14.34 19.90
CA GLU A 152 -28.95 13.59 18.70
C GLU A 152 -29.08 14.44 17.42
N ALA A 153 -30.18 15.17 17.25
CA ALA A 153 -30.37 16.06 16.10
C ALA A 153 -29.32 17.19 16.04
N LEU A 154 -28.98 17.76 17.20
CA LEU A 154 -27.91 18.76 17.32
C LEU A 154 -26.53 18.19 16.96
N LEU A 155 -26.20 16.98 17.46
CA LEU A 155 -24.94 16.30 17.13
C LEU A 155 -24.84 16.00 15.63
N ARG A 156 -25.93 15.55 15.00
CA ARG A 156 -25.98 15.30 13.55
C ARG A 156 -25.79 16.59 12.74
N LYS A 157 -26.39 17.70 13.18
CA LYS A 157 -26.21 19.01 12.55
C LYS A 157 -24.77 19.49 12.68
N ARG A 158 -24.20 19.44 13.90
CA ARG A 158 -22.81 19.85 14.14
C ARG A 158 -21.82 19.02 13.35
N ARG A 159 -22.03 17.70 13.24
CA ARG A 159 -21.21 16.82 12.40
C ARG A 159 -21.18 17.29 10.95
N GLN A 160 -22.32 17.66 10.38
CA GLN A 160 -22.40 18.14 9.00
C GLN A 160 -21.62 19.45 8.80
N GLU A 161 -21.75 20.38 9.74
CA GLU A 161 -21.00 21.64 9.73
C GLU A 161 -19.48 21.37 9.85
N ALA A 162 -19.08 20.48 10.77
CA ALA A 162 -17.69 20.09 10.97
C ALA A 162 -17.07 19.42 9.73
N VAL A 163 -17.82 18.63 8.95
CA VAL A 163 -17.32 18.09 7.66
C VAL A 163 -17.02 19.23 6.68
N ALA A 164 -17.92 20.19 6.53
CA ALA A 164 -17.70 21.32 5.63
C ALA A 164 -16.54 22.23 6.09
N GLU A 165 -16.41 22.46 7.39
CA GLU A 165 -15.29 23.17 8.00
C GLU A 165 -13.96 22.42 7.82
N LEU A 166 -13.97 21.09 7.90
CA LEU A 166 -12.81 20.24 7.66
C LEU A 166 -12.36 20.32 6.20
N ASP A 167 -13.29 20.27 5.25
CA ASP A 167 -12.98 20.43 3.82
C ASP A 167 -12.35 21.80 3.53
N MET A 168 -12.81 22.86 4.20
CA MET A 168 -12.20 24.18 4.11
C MET A 168 -10.81 24.21 4.75
N CYS A 169 -10.65 23.59 5.93
CA CYS A 169 -9.37 23.52 6.64
C CYS A 169 -8.31 22.77 5.80
N LEU A 170 -8.68 21.66 5.15
CA LEU A 170 -7.81 20.94 4.23
C LEU A 170 -7.35 21.80 3.04
N LYS A 171 -8.24 22.64 2.48
CA LYS A 171 -7.87 23.58 1.41
C LYS A 171 -6.92 24.65 1.90
N GLU A 172 -7.15 25.19 3.09
CA GLU A 172 -6.30 26.20 3.73
C GLU A 172 -4.89 25.65 3.99
N ILE A 173 -4.78 24.44 4.54
CA ILE A 173 -3.50 23.75 4.75
C ILE A 173 -2.74 23.61 3.43
N ARG A 174 -3.42 23.27 2.34
CA ARG A 174 -2.79 23.11 1.01
C ARG A 174 -2.39 24.43 0.35
N CYS A 175 -2.74 25.57 0.92
CA CYS A 175 -2.22 26.88 0.48
C CYS A 175 -0.94 27.28 1.24
N VAL A 176 -0.53 26.51 2.25
CA VAL A 176 0.70 26.75 2.99
C VAL A 176 1.90 26.21 2.20
N PRO A 177 2.98 27.00 2.04
CA PRO A 177 4.20 26.53 1.39
C PRO A 177 4.76 25.26 2.03
N GLY A 178 5.02 24.23 1.23
CA GLY A 178 5.50 22.93 1.69
C GLY A 178 4.42 21.94 2.13
N HIS A 179 3.15 22.37 2.18
CA HIS A 179 1.99 21.53 2.54
C HIS A 179 0.96 21.41 1.40
N GLU A 180 1.32 21.78 0.18
CA GLU A 180 0.44 21.79 -1.00
C GLU A 180 -0.18 20.41 -1.29
N ARG A 181 0.54 19.35 -0.90
CA ARG A 181 0.11 17.95 -1.04
C ARG A 181 -0.34 17.30 0.26
N PHE A 182 -0.70 18.09 1.28
CA PHE A 182 -1.17 17.54 2.56
C PHE A 182 -2.32 16.54 2.36
N MET A 183 -2.11 15.29 2.81
CA MET A 183 -3.04 14.17 2.66
C MET A 183 -3.40 13.83 1.20
N LEU A 184 -2.52 14.17 0.24
CA LEU A 184 -2.62 13.79 -1.17
C LEU A 184 -1.48 12.81 -1.53
N GLY A 185 -1.76 11.91 -2.46
CA GLY A 185 -0.72 11.06 -3.08
C GLY A 185 0.20 11.86 -3.99
N GLN A 186 1.35 11.28 -4.36
CA GLN A 186 2.23 11.85 -5.40
C GLN A 186 1.54 11.82 -6.76
N THR A 187 1.93 12.72 -7.66
CA THR A 187 1.61 12.62 -9.09
C THR A 187 2.50 11.58 -9.77
N VAL A 188 2.09 11.07 -10.93
CA VAL A 188 2.96 10.17 -11.70
C VAL A 188 4.31 10.81 -12.04
N THR A 189 4.35 12.10 -12.37
CA THR A 189 5.61 12.80 -12.66
C THR A 189 6.54 12.78 -11.45
N GLU A 190 6.03 13.14 -10.27
CA GLU A 190 6.79 13.08 -9.02
C GLU A 190 7.27 11.64 -8.73
N MET A 191 6.42 10.64 -8.95
CA MET A 191 6.78 9.23 -8.76
C MET A 191 7.92 8.80 -9.69
N GLN A 192 7.90 9.25 -10.95
CA GLN A 192 8.93 8.93 -11.94
C GLN A 192 10.26 9.63 -11.64
N GLU A 193 10.22 10.88 -11.20
CA GLU A 193 11.39 11.67 -10.79
C GLU A 193 12.13 11.05 -9.60
N CYS A 194 11.41 10.32 -8.74
CA CYS A 194 12.01 9.61 -7.60
C CYS A 194 12.82 8.38 -8.01
N ILE A 195 12.63 7.84 -9.22
CA ILE A 195 13.29 6.59 -9.63
C ILE A 195 14.73 6.87 -10.04
N THR A 196 15.67 6.66 -9.11
CA THR A 196 17.11 6.78 -9.36
C THR A 196 17.70 5.55 -10.06
N GLU A 197 17.23 4.35 -9.70
CA GLU A 197 17.71 3.08 -10.23
C GLU A 197 16.57 2.06 -10.33
N GLY A 198 16.48 1.38 -11.49
CA GLY A 198 15.59 0.25 -11.71
C GLY A 198 14.17 0.66 -12.12
N SER A 199 13.21 -0.21 -11.81
CA SER A 199 11.78 0.04 -12.04
C SER A 199 10.97 -0.30 -10.81
N ILE A 200 9.88 0.44 -10.59
CA ILE A 200 8.90 0.13 -9.56
C ILE A 200 7.84 -0.75 -10.19
N VAL A 201 7.50 -1.84 -9.52
CA VAL A 201 6.46 -2.77 -9.97
C VAL A 201 5.40 -2.87 -8.88
N VAL A 202 4.22 -2.33 -9.18
CA VAL A 202 3.04 -2.39 -8.31
C VAL A 202 2.17 -3.55 -8.76
N ILE A 203 1.93 -4.51 -7.87
CA ILE A 203 1.04 -5.65 -8.13
C ILE A 203 -0.29 -5.42 -7.44
N ASN A 204 -1.37 -5.39 -8.21
CA ASN A 204 -2.72 -5.22 -7.71
C ASN A 204 -3.53 -6.50 -7.98
N ILE A 205 -4.08 -7.11 -6.92
CA ILE A 205 -4.88 -8.33 -7.01
C ILE A 205 -6.24 -8.05 -6.38
N THR A 206 -7.31 -8.08 -7.18
CA THR A 206 -8.69 -7.99 -6.71
C THR A 206 -9.52 -9.14 -7.26
N ASP A 207 -10.74 -9.31 -6.73
CA ASP A 207 -11.70 -10.27 -7.29
C ASP A 207 -12.23 -9.84 -8.67
N PHE A 208 -11.99 -8.59 -9.09
CA PHE A 208 -12.36 -8.08 -10.41
C PHE A 208 -11.31 -8.40 -11.48
N ARG A 209 -10.04 -8.08 -11.20
CA ARG A 209 -8.89 -8.32 -12.09
C ARG A 209 -7.58 -8.24 -11.32
N SER A 210 -6.52 -8.74 -11.95
CA SER A 210 -5.15 -8.66 -11.43
C SER A 210 -4.22 -8.04 -12.46
N ASP A 211 -3.36 -7.15 -11.99
CA ASP A 211 -2.52 -6.30 -12.84
C ASP A 211 -1.14 -6.05 -12.22
N ALA A 212 -0.16 -5.87 -13.09
CA ALA A 212 1.09 -5.19 -12.75
C ALA A 212 1.11 -3.80 -13.38
N ILE A 213 1.54 -2.80 -12.61
CA ILE A 213 1.89 -1.46 -13.10
C ILE A 213 3.41 -1.34 -12.99
N ILE A 214 4.08 -1.06 -14.11
CA ILE A 214 5.52 -0.87 -14.17
C ILE A 214 5.79 0.61 -14.37
N VAL A 215 6.50 1.19 -13.41
CA VAL A 215 6.92 2.60 -13.42
C VAL A 215 8.44 2.64 -13.62
N SER A 216 8.86 3.35 -14.66
CA SER A 216 10.25 3.72 -14.92
C SER A 216 10.34 5.23 -15.04
N SER A 217 11.56 5.79 -14.98
CA SER A 217 11.79 7.25 -15.01
C SER A 217 11.14 7.99 -16.18
N ASN A 218 10.89 7.31 -17.30
CA ASN A 218 10.29 7.90 -18.51
C ASN A 218 9.12 7.10 -19.08
N SER A 219 8.65 6.05 -18.39
CA SER A 219 7.57 5.21 -18.90
C SER A 219 6.67 4.70 -17.79
N LEU A 220 5.39 4.54 -18.13
CA LEU A 220 4.37 3.96 -17.28
C LEU A 220 3.61 2.93 -18.10
N ARG A 221 3.63 1.67 -17.68
CA ARG A 221 3.02 0.55 -18.42
C ARG A 221 2.19 -0.32 -17.49
N THR A 222 1.28 -1.08 -18.06
CA THR A 222 0.48 -2.07 -17.33
C THR A 222 0.47 -3.42 -18.05
N ILE A 223 0.46 -4.49 -17.26
CA ILE A 223 0.33 -5.87 -17.71
C ILE A 223 -0.89 -6.47 -17.01
N VAL A 224 -1.83 -6.99 -17.80
CA VAL A 224 -2.95 -7.78 -17.26
C VAL A 224 -2.44 -9.17 -16.90
N LEU A 225 -2.76 -9.65 -15.70
CA LEU A 225 -2.29 -10.93 -15.16
C LEU A 225 -3.47 -11.90 -14.96
N PRO A 226 -4.07 -12.45 -16.04
CA PRO A 226 -5.29 -13.26 -15.94
C PRO A 226 -5.10 -14.56 -15.14
N GLU A 227 -3.88 -15.09 -15.08
CA GLU A 227 -3.56 -16.32 -14.34
C GLU A 227 -3.35 -16.08 -12.84
N LEU A 228 -3.16 -14.82 -12.43
CA LEU A 228 -2.99 -14.41 -11.03
C LEU A 228 -4.35 -14.19 -10.36
N SER A 229 -5.15 -15.24 -10.21
CA SER A 229 -6.49 -15.09 -9.63
C SER A 229 -6.46 -14.82 -8.11
N ALA A 230 -7.34 -13.93 -7.64
CA ALA A 230 -7.48 -13.63 -6.20
C ALA A 230 -7.85 -14.87 -5.37
N SER A 231 -8.65 -15.79 -5.93
CA SER A 231 -9.00 -17.06 -5.28
C SER A 231 -7.78 -17.95 -5.02
N LYS A 232 -6.88 -18.11 -6.00
CA LYS A 232 -5.63 -18.86 -5.84
C LYS A 232 -4.67 -18.13 -4.92
N ALA A 233 -4.57 -16.81 -5.04
CA ALA A 233 -3.78 -15.98 -4.14
C ALA A 233 -4.17 -16.18 -2.67
N ARG A 234 -5.46 -16.11 -2.34
CA ARG A 234 -5.98 -16.38 -0.98
C ARG A 234 -5.62 -17.78 -0.50
N LEU A 235 -5.76 -18.78 -1.37
CA LEU A 235 -5.39 -20.16 -1.03
C LEU A 235 -3.92 -20.25 -0.62
N TRP A 236 -3.01 -19.63 -1.37
CA TRP A 236 -1.59 -19.64 -1.04
C TRP A 236 -1.23 -18.83 0.21
N VAL A 237 -1.82 -17.63 0.36
CA VAL A 237 -1.56 -16.76 1.52
C VAL A 237 -2.10 -17.36 2.82
N SER A 238 -3.18 -18.12 2.76
CA SER A 238 -3.79 -18.80 3.92
C SER A 238 -2.99 -20.00 4.44
N LYS A 239 -2.00 -20.51 3.68
CA LYS A 239 -1.19 -21.65 4.10
C LYS A 239 -0.18 -21.24 5.17
N ASP A 240 -0.16 -21.99 6.27
CA ASP A 240 0.91 -21.91 7.27
C ASP A 240 2.15 -22.61 6.72
N TRP A 241 3.15 -21.83 6.33
CA TRP A 241 4.44 -22.35 5.86
C TRP A 241 5.40 -22.68 7.02
N SER A 242 4.97 -22.54 8.28
CA SER A 242 5.79 -22.90 9.44
C SER A 242 5.72 -24.41 9.70
N THR A 243 6.81 -25.11 9.37
CA THR A 243 6.89 -26.55 9.58
C THR A 243 7.03 -26.89 11.07
N LYS A 244 6.04 -27.59 11.64
CA LYS A 244 6.06 -28.00 13.05
C LYS A 244 6.60 -29.42 13.26
N LYS A 245 6.65 -30.24 12.21
CA LYS A 245 7.10 -31.66 12.26
C LYS A 245 7.99 -32.01 11.08
N ARG A 246 9.12 -32.69 11.36
CA ARG A 246 10.07 -33.14 10.33
C ARG A 246 9.48 -34.12 9.32
N SER A 247 8.45 -34.91 9.69
CA SER A 247 7.79 -35.86 8.78
C SER A 247 7.05 -35.18 7.63
N ASP A 248 6.57 -33.96 7.86
CA ASP A 248 5.66 -33.27 6.94
C ASP A 248 6.43 -32.28 6.04
N GLN A 249 7.69 -31.98 6.41
CA GLN A 249 8.58 -31.03 5.74
C GLN A 249 8.70 -31.25 4.23
N ARG A 250 8.77 -32.50 3.77
CA ARG A 250 8.92 -32.78 2.33
C ARG A 250 7.69 -32.34 1.54
N GLY A 251 6.50 -32.73 2.01
CA GLY A 251 5.24 -32.37 1.35
C GLY A 251 4.94 -30.87 1.44
N GLU A 252 5.29 -30.22 2.55
CA GLU A 252 5.18 -28.77 2.70
C GLU A 252 6.14 -28.03 1.77
N ASN A 253 7.39 -28.50 1.64
CA ASN A 253 8.36 -27.94 0.69
C ASN A 253 7.88 -28.08 -0.75
N ASP A 254 7.35 -29.24 -1.14
CA ASP A 254 6.83 -29.47 -2.49
C ASP A 254 5.66 -28.49 -2.79
N GLN A 255 4.74 -28.29 -1.85
CA GLN A 255 3.65 -27.31 -2.00
C GLN A 255 4.15 -25.86 -2.05
N PHE A 256 5.22 -25.53 -1.32
CA PHE A 256 5.84 -24.21 -1.38
C PHE A 256 6.52 -23.98 -2.73
N LEU A 257 7.17 -25.00 -3.29
CA LEU A 257 7.71 -24.94 -4.64
C LEU A 257 6.62 -24.79 -5.70
N ASP A 258 5.47 -25.45 -5.54
CA ASP A 258 4.30 -25.24 -6.40
C ASP A 258 3.79 -23.81 -6.34
N TYR A 259 3.75 -23.21 -5.15
CA TYR A 259 3.40 -21.79 -4.97
C TYR A 259 4.38 -20.88 -5.71
N LEU A 260 5.69 -21.06 -5.54
CA LEU A 260 6.70 -20.23 -6.19
C LEU A 260 6.69 -20.40 -7.71
N SER A 261 6.42 -21.62 -8.20
CA SER A 261 6.26 -21.90 -9.63
C SER A 261 5.01 -21.24 -10.19
N TRP A 262 3.87 -21.33 -9.49
CA TRP A 262 2.65 -20.61 -9.87
C TRP A 262 2.88 -19.11 -9.92
N LEU A 263 3.51 -18.52 -8.90
CA LEU A 263 3.77 -17.08 -8.85
C LEU A 263 4.71 -16.61 -9.98
N TRP A 264 5.64 -17.47 -10.38
CA TRP A 264 6.51 -17.22 -11.54
C TRP A 264 5.70 -17.10 -12.83
N TYR A 265 4.94 -18.14 -13.18
CA TYR A 265 4.20 -18.16 -14.44
C TYR A 265 3.05 -17.16 -14.47
N ALA A 266 2.31 -17.02 -13.37
CA ALA A 266 1.14 -16.14 -13.31
C ALA A 266 1.49 -14.64 -13.25
N CYS A 267 2.72 -14.28 -12.91
CA CYS A 267 3.09 -12.89 -12.61
C CYS A 267 4.53 -12.55 -13.01
N VAL A 268 5.52 -13.08 -12.29
CA VAL A 268 6.90 -12.54 -12.33
C VAL A 268 7.56 -12.74 -13.70
N LYS A 269 7.26 -13.83 -14.40
CA LYS A 269 7.80 -14.10 -15.74
C LYS A 269 7.39 -13.02 -16.74
N HIS A 270 6.15 -12.55 -16.69
CA HIS A 270 5.66 -11.48 -17.56
C HIS A 270 6.38 -10.15 -17.31
N ILE A 271 6.64 -9.85 -16.03
CA ILE A 271 7.35 -8.63 -15.62
C ILE A 271 8.82 -8.69 -16.05
N VAL A 272 9.48 -9.83 -15.89
CA VAL A 272 10.85 -10.04 -16.36
C VAL A 272 10.95 -9.83 -17.86
N ALA A 273 9.99 -10.37 -18.64
CA ALA A 273 9.97 -10.18 -20.08
C ALA A 273 9.81 -8.69 -20.47
N GLU A 274 8.88 -7.99 -19.83
CA GLU A 274 8.61 -6.57 -20.13
C GLU A 274 9.80 -5.66 -19.78
N ILE A 275 10.43 -5.89 -18.62
CA ILE A 275 11.60 -5.11 -18.18
C ILE A 275 12.80 -5.40 -19.08
N SER A 276 13.01 -6.67 -19.46
CA SER A 276 14.12 -7.06 -20.34
C SER A 276 13.95 -6.50 -21.75
N ALA A 277 12.73 -6.46 -22.27
CA ALA A 277 12.42 -5.87 -23.58
C ALA A 277 12.63 -4.35 -23.61
N SER A 278 12.52 -3.70 -22.44
CA SER A 278 12.67 -2.25 -22.31
C SER A 278 14.13 -1.81 -22.05
N LYS A 279 15.07 -2.74 -21.85
CA LYS A 279 16.48 -2.41 -21.67
C LYS A 279 17.15 -2.10 -23.02
N PRO A 280 17.75 -0.91 -23.19
CA PRO A 280 18.51 -0.59 -24.41
C PRO A 280 19.81 -1.40 -24.52
N ASN A 281 20.45 -1.76 -23.40
CA ASN A 281 21.70 -2.54 -23.36
C ASN A 281 21.59 -3.74 -22.39
N PRO A 282 21.53 -4.99 -22.90
CA PRO A 282 21.45 -6.20 -22.07
C PRO A 282 22.72 -6.49 -21.25
N SER A 283 23.84 -5.83 -21.54
CA SER A 283 25.15 -6.05 -20.91
C SER A 283 25.31 -5.39 -19.53
N GLU A 284 24.42 -4.46 -19.15
CA GLU A 284 24.40 -3.81 -17.84
C GLU A 284 23.60 -4.64 -16.82
N GLY A 285 24.24 -5.66 -16.24
CA GLY A 285 23.80 -6.37 -15.03
C GLY A 285 22.34 -6.84 -14.99
N LEU A 286 21.93 -7.33 -13.82
CA LEU A 286 20.52 -7.66 -13.57
C LEU A 286 19.72 -6.37 -13.31
N PRO A 287 18.52 -6.18 -13.91
CA PRO A 287 17.66 -5.04 -13.60
C PRO A 287 17.23 -5.05 -12.14
N ARG A 288 17.28 -3.87 -11.51
CA ARG A 288 16.68 -3.64 -10.19
C ARG A 288 15.18 -3.44 -10.28
N VAL A 289 14.44 -4.09 -9.37
CA VAL A 289 12.99 -3.98 -9.23
C VAL A 289 12.62 -3.68 -7.78
N TRP A 290 11.78 -2.66 -7.62
CA TRP A 290 11.15 -2.31 -6.34
C TRP A 290 9.70 -2.81 -6.35
N TRP A 291 9.42 -3.85 -5.58
CA TRP A 291 8.11 -4.47 -5.47
C TRP A 291 7.22 -3.69 -4.49
N ILE A 292 6.01 -3.36 -4.95
CA ILE A 292 4.93 -2.81 -4.12
C ILE A 292 3.72 -3.73 -4.26
N GLY A 293 3.37 -4.42 -3.17
CA GLY A 293 2.13 -5.21 -3.12
C GLY A 293 0.92 -4.35 -2.79
N SER A 294 -0.21 -4.63 -3.43
CA SER A 294 -1.52 -4.11 -3.08
C SER A 294 -2.49 -5.26 -2.77
N GLY A 295 -3.25 -5.13 -1.68
CA GLY A 295 -4.16 -6.17 -1.22
C GLY A 295 -3.43 -7.49 -0.92
N LEU A 296 -3.88 -8.59 -1.54
CA LEU A 296 -3.30 -9.93 -1.37
C LEU A 296 -1.84 -10.03 -1.84
N ALA A 297 -1.39 -9.13 -2.73
CA ALA A 297 -0.03 -9.13 -3.24
C ALA A 297 1.00 -8.75 -2.18
N SER A 298 0.61 -8.04 -1.12
CA SER A 298 1.53 -7.57 -0.07
C SER A 298 2.20 -8.70 0.72
N SER A 299 1.64 -9.92 0.68
CA SER A 299 2.18 -11.10 1.35
C SER A 299 2.93 -12.05 0.42
N MET A 300 3.10 -11.69 -0.86
CA MET A 300 3.67 -12.58 -1.86
C MET A 300 5.20 -12.46 -1.99
N LEU A 301 5.85 -13.57 -2.31
CA LEU A 301 7.31 -13.68 -2.38
C LEU A 301 7.80 -13.54 -3.83
N PHE A 302 7.56 -12.38 -4.46
CA PHE A 302 7.92 -12.14 -5.87
C PHE A 302 9.41 -12.36 -6.16
N HIS A 303 10.28 -12.09 -5.17
CA HIS A 303 11.72 -12.26 -5.30
C HIS A 303 12.17 -13.73 -5.33
N ALA A 304 11.34 -14.64 -4.82
CA ALA A 304 11.60 -16.08 -4.77
C ALA A 304 10.80 -16.85 -5.83
N ALA A 305 9.91 -16.19 -6.58
CA ALA A 305 9.11 -16.83 -7.62
C ALA A 305 10.03 -17.50 -8.64
N GLY A 306 9.78 -18.78 -8.94
CA GLY A 306 10.57 -19.51 -9.91
C GLY A 306 10.38 -21.01 -9.89
N VAL A 307 10.99 -21.65 -10.88
CA VAL A 307 11.20 -23.10 -10.93
C VAL A 307 12.54 -23.41 -10.28
N HIS A 308 12.52 -24.01 -9.09
CA HIS A 308 13.72 -24.32 -8.28
C HIS A 308 14.22 -25.75 -8.48
N THR A 309 14.21 -26.24 -9.71
CA THR A 309 14.88 -27.48 -10.07
C THR A 309 16.38 -27.22 -10.26
N ARG A 310 17.21 -28.26 -10.05
CA ARG A 310 18.66 -28.13 -10.15
C ARG A 310 19.08 -27.62 -11.54
N GLY A 311 19.75 -26.47 -11.57
CA GLY A 311 20.26 -25.86 -12.81
C GLY A 311 19.27 -24.91 -13.53
N SER A 312 18.07 -24.70 -12.98
CA SER A 312 17.09 -23.78 -13.55
C SER A 312 17.50 -22.31 -13.36
N THR A 313 17.32 -21.50 -14.42
CA THR A 313 17.43 -20.03 -14.40
C THR A 313 16.08 -19.34 -14.62
N GLU A 314 14.99 -20.12 -14.63
CA GLU A 314 13.60 -19.65 -14.71
C GLU A 314 13.11 -19.26 -13.31
N ASN A 315 13.74 -18.24 -12.73
CA ASN A 315 13.39 -17.71 -11.42
C ASN A 315 13.76 -16.23 -11.31
N ALA A 316 13.15 -15.53 -10.34
CA ALA A 316 13.31 -14.10 -10.17
C ALA A 316 14.75 -13.71 -9.77
N TYR A 317 15.39 -14.46 -8.88
CA TYR A 317 16.71 -14.09 -8.36
C TYR A 317 17.83 -14.23 -9.40
N CYS A 318 17.71 -15.11 -10.40
CA CYS A 318 18.64 -15.17 -11.54
C CYS A 318 18.42 -14.06 -12.56
N ARG A 319 17.29 -13.34 -12.49
CA ARG A 319 16.85 -12.41 -13.55
C ARG A 319 16.72 -10.97 -13.07
N LEU A 320 16.55 -10.72 -11.78
CA LEU A 320 16.25 -9.42 -11.19
C LEU A 320 17.00 -9.22 -9.87
N ILE A 321 17.34 -7.97 -9.55
CA ILE A 321 17.68 -7.54 -8.20
C ILE A 321 16.40 -7.03 -7.54
N SER A 322 15.83 -7.81 -6.62
CA SER A 322 14.54 -7.50 -6.00
C SER A 322 14.70 -6.72 -4.70
N SER A 323 13.86 -5.72 -4.48
CA SER A 323 13.73 -4.97 -3.22
C SER A 323 12.25 -4.64 -2.99
N TYR A 324 11.84 -4.38 -1.74
CA TYR A 324 10.45 -4.10 -1.41
C TYR A 324 10.34 -2.70 -0.80
N THR A 325 9.26 -2.00 -1.11
CA THR A 325 8.92 -0.70 -0.50
C THR A 325 7.42 -0.66 -0.22
N PRO A 326 6.98 -0.06 0.91
CA PRO A 326 5.56 0.05 1.23
C PRO A 326 4.80 1.01 0.29
N SER A 327 5.50 2.01 -0.26
CA SER A 327 4.94 3.00 -1.20
C SER A 327 6.05 3.65 -2.04
N ILE A 328 5.67 4.40 -3.07
CA ILE A 328 6.61 5.19 -3.87
C ILE A 328 7.13 6.38 -3.07
N LYS A 329 6.28 7.00 -2.25
CA LYS A 329 6.66 8.12 -1.37
C LYS A 329 7.75 7.71 -0.37
N GLU A 330 7.64 6.53 0.23
CA GLU A 330 8.65 6.02 1.16
C GLU A 330 9.95 5.63 0.46
N LEU A 331 9.87 5.10 -0.78
CA LEU A 331 11.06 4.83 -1.58
C LEU A 331 11.83 6.14 -1.86
N ALA A 332 11.12 7.18 -2.30
CA ALA A 332 11.67 8.50 -2.55
C ALA A 332 12.33 9.09 -1.29
N TYR A 333 11.64 9.00 -0.15
CA TYR A 333 12.17 9.46 1.12
C TYR A 333 13.46 8.71 1.50
N ALA A 334 13.47 7.38 1.40
CA ALA A 334 14.63 6.54 1.73
C ALA A 334 15.82 6.84 0.81
N GLN A 335 15.58 7.03 -0.49
CA GLN A 335 16.63 7.38 -1.46
C GLN A 335 17.21 8.77 -1.21
N ASN A 336 16.36 9.76 -0.89
CA ASN A 336 16.81 11.10 -0.54
C ASN A 336 17.66 11.10 0.74
N GLN A 337 17.28 10.31 1.75
CA GLN A 337 18.08 10.18 2.97
C GLN A 337 19.41 9.49 2.71
N ALA A 338 19.43 8.44 1.90
CA ALA A 338 20.67 7.78 1.49
C ALA A 338 21.61 8.74 0.75
N LYS A 339 21.07 9.55 -0.18
CA LYS A 339 21.83 10.56 -0.90
C LYS A 339 22.42 11.62 0.04
N ARG A 340 21.63 12.17 0.97
CA ARG A 340 22.11 13.12 1.98
C ARG A 340 23.21 12.54 2.85
N ALA A 341 23.02 11.31 3.34
CA ALA A 341 24.04 10.62 4.12
C ALA A 341 25.33 10.45 3.32
N GLN A 342 25.23 10.09 2.05
CA GLN A 342 26.39 9.93 1.18
C GLN A 342 27.09 11.26 0.87
N GLU A 343 26.35 12.36 0.67
CA GLU A 343 26.92 13.70 0.53
C GLU A 343 27.67 14.14 1.78
N VAL A 344 27.12 13.88 2.98
CA VAL A 344 27.80 14.14 4.26
C VAL A 344 29.07 13.29 4.38
N LEU A 345 29.02 12.01 4.00
CA LEU A 345 30.17 11.11 4.00
C LEU A 345 31.23 11.48 2.96
N MET A 346 30.86 12.10 1.84
CA MET A 346 31.81 12.58 0.83
C MET A 346 32.45 13.93 1.25
N ALA A 347 31.71 14.74 2.01
CA ALA A 347 32.19 16.02 2.54
C ALA A 347 33.10 15.86 3.77
N GLN A 348 32.95 14.76 4.50
CA GLN A 348 33.86 14.34 5.56
C GLN A 348 34.88 13.38 4.95
N ASP A 349 36.14 13.80 4.79
CA ASP A 349 37.22 13.03 4.18
C ASP A 349 37.65 11.85 5.09
N THR A 350 36.72 10.92 5.38
CA THR A 350 36.88 9.89 6.40
C THR A 350 36.57 8.51 5.84
N ASN A 351 37.59 7.63 5.93
CA ASN A 351 37.47 6.19 5.74
C ASN A 351 36.37 5.63 6.67
N THR A 352 35.15 5.58 6.17
CA THR A 352 34.00 5.13 6.94
C THR A 352 33.86 3.63 6.79
N MET A 353 33.97 2.90 7.89
CA MET A 353 33.86 1.44 7.92
C MET A 353 32.48 1.05 8.47
N LEU A 354 31.64 0.43 7.61
CA LEU A 354 30.37 -0.15 8.05
C LEU A 354 30.64 -1.50 8.74
N ILE A 355 30.45 -1.56 10.06
CA ILE A 355 30.55 -2.80 10.82
C ILE A 355 29.14 -3.33 11.07
N ALA A 356 28.72 -4.33 10.30
CA ALA A 356 27.50 -5.08 10.56
C ALA A 356 27.83 -6.30 11.43
N ALA A 357 27.57 -6.22 12.73
CA ALA A 357 27.72 -7.34 13.65
C ALA A 357 26.42 -8.17 13.69
N MET A 358 26.50 -9.46 13.36
CA MET A 358 25.41 -10.41 13.63
C MET A 358 25.57 -10.97 15.05
N PRO A 359 24.53 -10.94 15.90
CA PRO A 359 24.59 -11.53 17.24
C PRO A 359 24.88 -13.04 17.21
N THR A 360 24.43 -13.71 16.14
CA THR A 360 24.66 -15.12 15.86
C THR A 360 24.83 -15.33 14.36
N SER A 361 26.07 -15.51 13.90
CA SER A 361 26.33 -15.93 12.51
C SER A 361 26.06 -17.43 12.38
N PRO A 362 25.34 -17.89 11.32
CA PRO A 362 25.22 -19.32 11.03
C PRO A 362 26.62 -19.90 10.82
N LYS A 363 26.98 -20.97 11.55
CA LYS A 363 28.29 -21.61 11.41
C LYS A 363 28.43 -22.21 10.01
N GLY A 364 29.39 -21.73 9.23
CA GLY A 364 29.77 -22.36 7.98
C GLY A 364 30.50 -23.68 8.20
N PRO A 365 30.61 -24.56 7.18
CA PRO A 365 31.46 -25.73 7.26
C PRO A 365 32.93 -25.27 7.38
N GLY A 366 33.48 -25.33 8.59
CA GLY A 366 34.87 -24.92 8.90
C GLY A 366 35.02 -23.84 9.97
N ASP A 367 33.94 -23.28 10.51
CA ASP A 367 34.03 -22.24 11.56
C ASP A 367 34.32 -22.85 12.95
N GLU A 368 35.59 -23.08 13.26
CA GLU A 368 36.01 -23.57 14.59
C GLU A 368 36.13 -22.47 15.66
N LYS A 369 36.10 -21.18 15.29
CA LYS A 369 36.27 -20.07 16.24
C LYS A 369 35.38 -18.86 15.93
N ALA A 370 34.15 -18.89 16.42
CA ALA A 370 33.39 -17.64 16.61
C ALA A 370 34.00 -16.86 17.79
N PRO A 371 34.18 -15.52 17.71
CA PRO A 371 34.58 -14.72 18.87
C PRO A 371 33.51 -14.87 19.96
N LYS A 372 33.93 -15.24 21.18
CA LYS A 372 33.04 -15.19 22.34
C LYS A 372 32.83 -13.73 22.71
N GLU A 373 31.59 -13.28 22.55
CA GLU A 373 31.04 -12.02 23.06
C GLU A 373 31.80 -10.76 22.64
N LEU A 374 31.28 -10.07 21.61
CA LEU A 374 31.55 -8.65 21.44
C LEU A 374 30.77 -7.91 22.53
N HIS A 375 31.47 -7.32 23.49
CA HIS A 375 30.87 -6.41 24.47
C HIS A 375 30.07 -5.33 23.74
N ARG A 376 28.82 -5.13 24.17
CA ARG A 376 27.97 -4.02 23.70
C ARG A 376 28.76 -2.72 23.83
N VAL A 377 28.97 -2.05 22.71
CA VAL A 377 29.37 -0.64 22.71
C VAL A 377 28.10 0.15 23.00
N GLU A 378 28.10 0.92 24.08
CA GLU A 378 27.00 1.81 24.50
C GLU A 378 26.70 2.91 23.48
#